data_AF-A0A961U4C2-F1
#
_entry.id   AF-A0A961U4C2-F1
#
_cell.length_a   1.000
_cell.length_b   1.000
_cell.length_c   1.000
_cell.angle_alpha   90.00
_cell.angle_beta   90.00
_cell.angle_gamma   90.00
#
_symmetry.space_group_name_H-M   'P 1'
#
loop_
_entity.id
_entity.type
_entity.pdbx_description
1 polymer ?
#
loop_
_entity_poly.entity_id
_entity_poly.type
_entity_poly.pdbx_seq_one_letter_code
_entity_poly.pdbx_strand_id
1 'polypeptide(L)'
;MNVVIVESPAKAKTINKYLGRDYQVLASYGHVRDLPAKDGSVDPETDFAMKWSVDPKSQKRLNEIASAVKGSDKLILATDPDREGEAISWHVLEVLKKKGALKSTEIERVVFNAITKSAVLDAMANPRQIDVALVDAYLARRALDYLVGFTLSPVLWRKLPGARSAGRVQSVALRLVCDREAEIEAFRSQEYWNIVAKLKTSAGDTFDARLVSRGSEKLDKLSVSNAKDAHAIRDDLDSASFVVDGIESKPVKRNPYPPFTTSTLQQEASRKLGFSSSRTMQTAQKLYEGVAIDGETQGLITYMRTD
;
A
#
# COMPACT_ATOMS: atom_id res chain seq x y z
N MET A 1 -26.97 -12.00 24.19
CA MET A 1 -26.60 -10.85 23.33
C MET A 1 -25.17 -11.06 22.85
N ASN A 2 -24.92 -10.89 21.55
CA ASN A 2 -23.62 -11.16 20.93
C ASN A 2 -22.77 -9.90 20.88
N VAL A 3 -21.47 -10.00 21.14
CA VAL A 3 -20.55 -8.86 21.08
C VAL A 3 -19.68 -8.96 19.83
N VAL A 4 -19.64 -7.90 19.03
CA VAL A 4 -18.80 -7.82 17.82
C VAL A 4 -17.73 -6.77 18.03
N ILE A 5 -16.46 -7.12 17.80
CA ILE A 5 -15.32 -6.21 17.92
C ILE A 5 -14.76 -5.89 16.55
N VAL A 6 -14.70 -4.61 16.22
CA VAL A 6 -14.12 -4.09 14.97
C VAL A 6 -12.97 -3.13 15.28
N GLU A 7 -12.14 -2.80 14.28
CA GLU A 7 -10.99 -1.93 14.52
C GLU A 7 -11.34 -0.45 14.66
N SER A 8 -12.38 0.06 14.00
CA SER A 8 -12.66 1.50 13.91
C SER A 8 -14.11 1.86 14.23
N PRO A 9 -14.37 3.07 14.77
CA PRO A 9 -15.72 3.51 15.11
C PRO A 9 -16.65 3.63 13.89
N ALA A 10 -16.10 4.02 12.74
CA ALA A 10 -16.85 4.13 11.49
C ALA A 10 -17.43 2.76 11.09
N LYS A 11 -16.59 1.71 11.10
CA LYS A 11 -17.03 0.33 10.89
C LYS A 11 -18.07 -0.10 11.90
N ALA A 12 -17.88 0.24 13.18
CA ALA A 12 -18.80 -0.16 14.25
C ALA A 12 -20.20 0.38 13.98
N LYS A 13 -20.31 1.65 13.60
CA LYS A 13 -21.59 2.29 13.26
C LYS A 13 -22.27 1.62 12.06
N THR A 14 -21.52 1.35 10.99
CA THR A 14 -22.06 0.73 9.76
C THR A 14 -22.52 -0.71 10.01
N ILE A 15 -21.70 -1.52 10.68
CA ILE A 15 -22.00 -2.93 10.94
C ILE A 15 -23.18 -3.07 11.93
N ASN A 16 -23.26 -2.21 12.96
CA ASN A 16 -24.38 -2.22 13.90
C ASN A 16 -25.73 -1.96 13.20
N LYS A 17 -25.75 -1.12 12.14
CA LYS A 17 -26.96 -0.90 11.32
C LYS A 17 -27.38 -2.17 10.58
N TYR A 18 -26.44 -2.99 10.12
CA TYR A 18 -26.73 -4.20 9.36
C TYR A 18 -27.14 -5.39 10.24
N LEU A 19 -26.53 -5.55 11.41
CA LEU A 19 -26.75 -6.69 12.30
C LEU A 19 -27.98 -6.55 13.20
N GLY A 20 -28.42 -5.32 13.48
CA GLY A 20 -29.62 -5.08 14.30
C GLY A 20 -29.36 -5.18 15.81
N ARG A 21 -30.45 -5.41 16.57
CA ARG A 21 -30.45 -5.25 18.05
C ARG A 21 -29.84 -6.44 18.82
N ASP A 22 -29.67 -7.59 18.18
CA ASP A 22 -29.13 -8.79 18.83
C ASP A 22 -27.61 -8.74 19.02
N TYR A 23 -26.96 -7.74 18.42
CA TYR A 23 -25.52 -7.53 18.43
C TYR A 23 -25.17 -6.19 19.08
N GLN A 24 -24.13 -6.21 19.91
CA GLN A 24 -23.46 -5.02 20.41
C GLN A 24 -22.10 -4.88 19.71
N VAL A 25 -21.97 -3.88 18.82
CA VAL A 25 -20.72 -3.66 18.07
C VAL A 25 -19.86 -2.61 18.77
N LEU A 26 -18.62 -2.99 19.12
CA LEU A 26 -17.64 -2.14 19.80
C LEU A 26 -16.37 -2.00 18.96
N ALA A 27 -15.67 -0.87 19.11
CA ALA A 27 -14.42 -0.60 18.40
C ALA A 27 -13.20 -0.73 19.32
N SER A 28 -12.14 -1.42 18.86
CA SER A 28 -10.84 -1.49 19.55
C SER A 28 -9.99 -0.23 19.36
N TYR A 29 -10.23 0.50 18.26
CA TYR A 29 -9.42 1.62 17.73
C TYR A 29 -7.99 1.18 17.39
N GLY A 30 -7.89 0.12 16.59
CA GLY A 30 -6.63 -0.47 16.16
C GLY A 30 -5.99 -1.35 17.23
N HIS A 31 -4.66 -1.32 17.30
CA HIS A 31 -3.85 -2.12 18.22
C HIS A 31 -4.11 -1.72 19.68
N VAL A 32 -4.34 -2.72 20.54
CA VAL A 32 -4.65 -2.52 21.96
C VAL A 32 -3.44 -2.69 22.88
N ARG A 33 -2.38 -3.31 22.38
CA ARG A 33 -1.11 -3.54 23.08
C ARG A 33 0.04 -3.47 22.09
N ASP A 34 1.23 -3.18 22.59
CA ASP A 34 2.45 -3.14 21.78
C ASP A 34 3.67 -3.60 22.61
N LEU A 35 4.80 -3.81 21.93
CA LEU A 35 6.09 -4.02 22.56
C LEU A 35 6.50 -2.75 23.31
N PRO A 36 6.87 -2.85 24.59
CA PRO A 36 7.46 -1.72 25.32
C PRO A 36 8.67 -1.14 24.57
N ALA A 37 8.80 0.19 24.56
CA ALA A 37 9.95 0.89 23.98
C ALA A 37 11.19 0.82 24.89
N LYS A 38 11.55 -0.39 25.35
CA LYS A 38 12.70 -0.67 26.22
C LYS A 38 13.36 -1.96 25.79
N ASP A 39 14.65 -2.07 26.09
CA ASP A 39 15.44 -3.24 25.76
C ASP A 39 14.87 -4.55 26.36
N GLY A 40 15.09 -5.66 25.64
CA GLY A 40 14.61 -6.99 26.02
C GLY A 40 13.10 -7.21 25.93
N SER A 41 12.39 -6.46 25.07
CA SER A 41 10.96 -6.71 24.78
C SER A 41 10.73 -7.87 23.80
N VAL A 42 11.78 -8.26 23.06
CA VAL A 42 11.86 -9.49 22.28
C VAL A 42 13.11 -10.22 22.77
N ASP A 43 12.97 -11.48 23.18
CA ASP A 43 14.05 -12.30 23.72
C ASP A 43 14.45 -13.42 22.75
N PRO A 44 15.55 -13.27 21.97
CA PRO A 44 15.99 -14.28 21.02
C PRO A 44 16.42 -15.61 21.66
N GLU A 45 16.82 -15.60 22.94
CA GLU A 45 17.29 -16.80 23.64
C GLU A 45 16.14 -17.69 24.12
N THR A 46 14.92 -17.12 24.21
CA THR A 46 13.71 -17.82 24.66
C THR A 46 12.68 -17.88 23.53
N ASP A 47 13.05 -18.45 22.38
CA ASP A 47 12.18 -18.60 21.19
C ASP A 47 11.45 -17.30 20.80
N PHE A 48 12.20 -16.18 20.80
CA PHE A 48 11.68 -14.84 20.49
C PHE A 48 10.52 -14.38 21.38
N ALA A 49 10.44 -14.85 22.62
CA ALA A 49 9.39 -14.48 23.56
C ALA A 49 9.19 -12.96 23.65
N MET A 50 7.94 -12.52 23.46
CA MET A 50 7.59 -11.10 23.38
C MET A 50 6.89 -10.61 24.63
N LYS A 51 7.36 -9.49 25.18
CA LYS A 51 6.71 -8.76 26.27
C LYS A 51 5.74 -7.75 25.68
N TRP A 52 4.48 -7.80 26.12
CA TRP A 52 3.43 -6.90 25.64
C TRP A 52 2.98 -5.95 26.76
N SER A 53 2.82 -4.67 26.44
CA SER A 53 2.18 -3.69 27.30
C SER A 53 0.90 -3.18 26.66
N VAL A 54 -0.18 -3.11 27.43
CA VAL A 54 -1.42 -2.47 26.99
C VAL A 54 -1.18 -0.96 26.87
N ASP A 55 -1.66 -0.34 25.80
CA ASP A 55 -1.63 1.11 25.66
C ASP A 55 -2.54 1.75 26.72
N PRO A 56 -2.06 2.71 27.54
CA PRO A 56 -2.89 3.43 28.51
C PRO A 56 -4.19 3.99 27.91
N LYS A 57 -4.16 4.44 26.65
CA LYS A 57 -5.34 4.96 25.93
C LYS A 57 -6.36 3.86 25.61
N SER A 58 -5.91 2.63 25.45
CA SER A 58 -6.74 1.46 25.16
C SER A 58 -7.32 0.81 26.41
N GLN A 59 -6.79 1.10 27.61
CA GLN A 59 -7.21 0.48 28.86
C GLN A 59 -8.71 0.68 29.16
N LYS A 60 -9.22 1.91 29.00
CA LYS A 60 -10.64 2.22 29.22
C LYS A 60 -11.54 1.37 28.31
N ARG A 61 -11.23 1.34 27.02
CA ARG A 61 -11.99 0.57 26.03
C ARG A 61 -11.92 -0.93 26.27
N LEU A 62 -10.74 -1.46 26.61
CA LEU A 62 -10.59 -2.87 26.95
C LEU A 62 -11.40 -3.27 28.18
N ASN A 63 -11.58 -2.37 29.14
CA ASN A 63 -12.48 -2.61 30.27
C ASN A 63 -13.96 -2.61 29.83
N GLU A 64 -14.36 -1.69 28.95
CA GLU A 64 -15.72 -1.66 28.38
C GLU A 64 -16.00 -2.94 27.58
N ILE A 65 -15.08 -3.37 26.71
CA ILE A 65 -15.17 -4.62 25.97
C ILE A 65 -15.24 -5.81 26.92
N ALA A 66 -14.37 -5.88 27.93
CA ALA A 66 -14.38 -6.98 28.90
C ALA A 66 -15.70 -7.05 29.69
N SER A 67 -16.31 -5.90 30.01
CA SER A 67 -17.61 -5.85 30.67
C SER A 67 -18.74 -6.29 29.74
N ALA A 68 -18.73 -5.88 28.47
CA ALA A 68 -19.74 -6.29 27.49
C ALA A 68 -19.69 -7.79 27.18
N VAL A 69 -18.47 -8.36 27.12
CA VAL A 69 -18.25 -9.78 26.84
C VAL A 69 -18.61 -10.67 28.04
N LYS A 70 -18.54 -10.15 29.27
CA LYS A 70 -18.97 -10.89 30.46
C LYS A 70 -20.48 -11.12 30.42
N GLY A 71 -20.87 -12.36 30.12
CA GLY A 71 -22.27 -12.77 30.00
C GLY A 71 -22.82 -12.67 28.57
N SER A 72 -21.97 -12.38 27.57
CA SER A 72 -22.34 -12.54 26.16
C SER A 72 -22.25 -14.01 25.74
N ASP A 73 -23.17 -14.43 24.88
CA ASP A 73 -23.18 -15.79 24.32
C ASP A 73 -21.98 -15.99 23.39
N LYS A 74 -21.74 -15.01 22.49
CA LYS A 74 -20.64 -15.02 21.52
C LYS A 74 -19.82 -13.73 21.54
N LEU A 75 -18.51 -13.89 21.35
CA LEU A 75 -17.55 -12.85 20.97
C LEU A 75 -17.14 -13.06 19.52
N ILE A 76 -17.48 -12.10 18.67
CA ILE A 76 -17.18 -12.12 17.24
C ILE A 76 -16.12 -11.06 16.94
N LEU A 77 -14.99 -11.51 16.41
CA LEU A 77 -13.87 -10.67 16.03
C LEU A 77 -13.97 -10.34 14.54
N ALA A 78 -14.22 -9.08 14.20
CA ALA A 78 -14.53 -8.59 12.86
C ALA A 78 -13.54 -7.50 12.40
N THR A 79 -12.25 -7.73 12.64
CA THR A 79 -11.16 -6.88 12.15
C THR A 79 -10.87 -7.13 10.67
N ASP A 80 -10.03 -6.30 10.05
CA ASP A 80 -9.73 -6.41 8.62
C ASP A 80 -9.14 -7.76 8.20
N PRO A 81 -9.29 -8.14 6.91
CA PRO A 81 -8.91 -9.47 6.41
C PRO A 81 -7.39 -9.62 6.17
N ASP A 82 -6.55 -8.77 6.76
CA ASP A 82 -5.09 -8.85 6.66
C ASP A 82 -4.43 -9.35 7.96
N ARG A 83 -3.11 -9.57 7.92
CA ARG A 83 -2.34 -10.01 9.10
C ARG A 83 -2.42 -9.03 10.28
N GLU A 84 -2.58 -7.73 10.01
CA GLU A 84 -2.66 -6.71 11.07
C GLU A 84 -4.01 -6.84 11.79
N GLY A 85 -5.10 -7.00 11.02
CA GLY A 85 -6.42 -7.29 11.53
C GLY A 85 -6.43 -8.59 12.35
N GLU A 86 -5.79 -9.65 11.87
CA GLU A 86 -5.69 -10.92 12.60
C GLU A 86 -4.95 -10.75 13.94
N ALA A 87 -3.84 -10.00 13.94
CA ALA A 87 -3.09 -9.69 15.15
C ALA A 87 -3.86 -8.84 16.16
N ILE A 88 -4.65 -7.85 15.71
CA ILE A 88 -5.53 -7.06 16.59
C ILE A 88 -6.55 -7.99 17.27
N SER A 89 -7.19 -8.86 16.49
CA SER A 89 -8.12 -9.86 17.00
C SER A 89 -7.48 -10.76 18.06
N TRP A 90 -6.29 -11.28 17.78
CA TRP A 90 -5.52 -12.09 18.72
C TRP A 90 -5.14 -11.30 19.99
N HIS A 91 -4.68 -10.06 19.86
CA HIS A 91 -4.33 -9.20 20.99
C HIS A 91 -5.51 -8.92 21.91
N VAL A 92 -6.68 -8.59 21.35
CA VAL A 92 -7.93 -8.40 22.11
C VAL A 92 -8.28 -9.67 22.85
N LEU A 93 -8.28 -10.81 22.16
CA LEU A 93 -8.61 -12.11 22.74
C LEU A 93 -7.70 -12.44 23.94
N GLU A 94 -6.38 -12.28 23.79
CA GLU A 94 -5.42 -12.55 24.85
C GLU A 94 -5.61 -11.64 26.08
N VAL A 95 -5.96 -10.36 25.88
CA VAL A 95 -6.27 -9.45 26.99
C VAL A 95 -7.55 -9.89 27.71
N LEU A 96 -8.59 -10.29 26.97
CA LEU A 96 -9.85 -10.76 27.53
C LEU A 96 -9.70 -12.07 28.30
N LYS A 97 -8.87 -13.01 27.81
CA LYS A 97 -8.47 -14.23 28.54
C LYS A 97 -7.81 -13.88 29.87
N LYS A 98 -6.80 -13.00 29.86
CA LYS A 98 -6.10 -12.55 31.08
C LYS A 98 -7.03 -11.87 32.09
N LYS A 99 -8.07 -11.17 31.62
CA LYS A 99 -9.10 -10.55 32.47
C LYS A 99 -10.18 -11.54 32.95
N GLY A 100 -10.12 -12.81 32.55
CA GLY A 100 -11.13 -13.82 32.90
C GLY A 100 -12.52 -13.53 32.34
N ALA A 101 -12.61 -12.80 31.21
CA ALA A 101 -13.89 -12.34 30.65
C ALA A 101 -14.59 -13.38 29.75
N LEU A 102 -13.92 -14.48 29.37
CA LEU A 102 -14.35 -15.39 28.29
C LEU A 102 -14.90 -16.75 28.76
N LYS A 103 -15.25 -16.91 30.04
CA LYS A 103 -15.47 -18.23 30.66
C LYS A 103 -16.40 -19.18 29.89
N SER A 104 -17.52 -18.67 29.39
CA SER A 104 -18.56 -19.45 28.70
C SER A 104 -18.92 -18.83 27.34
N THR A 105 -18.03 -18.00 26.79
CA THR A 105 -18.29 -17.22 25.59
C THR A 105 -17.67 -17.92 24.38
N GLU A 106 -18.49 -18.24 23.39
CA GLU A 106 -18.00 -18.78 22.11
C GLU A 106 -17.23 -17.70 21.34
N ILE A 107 -16.10 -18.07 20.73
CA ILE A 107 -15.23 -17.13 20.03
C ILE A 107 -15.25 -17.45 18.54
N GLU A 108 -15.56 -16.42 17.75
CA GLU A 108 -15.65 -16.50 16.29
C GLU A 108 -14.83 -15.37 15.65
N ARG A 109 -14.29 -15.63 14.46
CA ARG A 109 -13.59 -14.68 13.61
C ARG A 109 -14.33 -14.55 12.29
N VAL A 110 -14.72 -13.34 11.93
CA VAL A 110 -15.48 -13.03 10.71
C VAL A 110 -14.66 -12.07 9.86
N VAL A 111 -14.48 -12.39 8.58
CA VAL A 111 -13.76 -11.56 7.60
C VAL A 111 -14.67 -11.17 6.44
N PHE A 112 -14.57 -9.93 6.00
CA PHE A 112 -15.26 -9.44 4.80
C PHE A 112 -14.34 -8.48 4.04
N ASN A 113 -14.45 -8.51 2.72
CA ASN A 113 -13.66 -7.65 1.82
C ASN A 113 -14.41 -6.38 1.41
N ALA A 114 -15.67 -6.22 1.84
CA ALA A 114 -16.51 -5.05 1.58
C ALA A 114 -17.50 -4.85 2.73
N ILE A 115 -17.81 -3.60 3.07
CA ILE A 115 -18.74 -3.26 4.15
C ILE A 115 -20.14 -2.98 3.58
N THR A 116 -20.70 -4.00 2.94
CA THR A 116 -22.08 -4.02 2.45
C THR A 116 -22.94 -4.93 3.33
N LYS A 117 -24.25 -4.72 3.34
CA LYS A 117 -25.17 -5.52 4.15
C LYS A 117 -25.06 -7.02 3.83
N SER A 118 -24.99 -7.38 2.54
CA SER A 118 -24.85 -8.79 2.12
C SER A 118 -23.53 -9.38 2.59
N ALA A 119 -22.41 -8.72 2.29
CA ALA A 119 -21.08 -9.23 2.65
C ALA A 119 -20.92 -9.42 4.16
N VAL A 120 -21.48 -8.52 4.97
CA VAL A 120 -21.44 -8.64 6.44
C VAL A 120 -22.30 -9.81 6.90
N LEU A 121 -23.54 -9.96 6.41
CA LEU A 121 -24.43 -11.05 6.83
C LEU A 121 -23.88 -12.43 6.41
N ASP A 122 -23.37 -12.53 5.18
CA ASP A 122 -22.76 -13.76 4.65
C ASP A 122 -21.53 -14.17 5.47
N ALA A 123 -20.71 -13.20 5.87
CA ALA A 123 -19.53 -13.45 6.69
C ALA A 123 -19.91 -13.89 8.12
N MET A 124 -20.97 -13.34 8.69
CA MET A 124 -21.48 -13.75 10.02
C MET A 124 -22.09 -15.16 10.00
N ALA A 125 -22.60 -15.61 8.85
CA ALA A 125 -23.09 -16.97 8.67
C ALA A 125 -21.96 -18.01 8.50
N ASN A 126 -20.73 -17.56 8.18
CA ASN A 126 -19.57 -18.41 7.92
C ASN A 126 -18.37 -18.00 8.78
N PRO A 127 -18.49 -18.05 10.13
CA PRO A 127 -17.38 -17.72 10.99
C PRO A 127 -16.25 -18.76 10.85
N ARG A 128 -15.01 -18.30 11.08
CA ARG A 128 -13.84 -19.15 11.21
C ARG A 128 -13.18 -18.94 12.58
N GLN A 129 -12.14 -19.72 12.86
CA GLN A 129 -11.25 -19.45 13.98
C GLN A 129 -10.16 -18.46 13.57
N ILE A 130 -9.46 -17.90 14.57
CA ILE A 130 -8.26 -17.09 14.33
C ILE A 130 -7.24 -17.93 13.56
N ASP A 131 -6.69 -17.36 12.51
CA ASP A 131 -5.62 -17.95 11.72
C ASP A 131 -4.29 -17.70 12.43
N VAL A 132 -3.77 -18.76 13.06
CA VAL A 132 -2.52 -18.71 13.80
C VAL A 132 -1.34 -18.38 12.90
N ALA A 133 -1.32 -18.85 11.65
CA ALA A 133 -0.22 -18.57 10.72
C ALA A 133 -0.14 -17.08 10.35
N LEU A 134 -1.29 -16.41 10.20
CA LEU A 134 -1.33 -14.96 9.99
C LEU A 134 -0.85 -14.18 11.23
N VAL A 135 -1.21 -14.65 12.43
CA VAL A 135 -0.72 -14.07 13.69
C VAL A 135 0.80 -14.26 13.80
N ASP A 136 1.31 -15.45 13.54
CA ASP A 136 2.74 -15.76 13.59
C ASP A 136 3.53 -14.94 12.56
N ALA A 137 2.98 -14.74 11.36
CA ALA A 137 3.57 -13.85 10.36
C ALA A 137 3.65 -12.39 10.83
N TYR A 138 2.62 -11.90 11.55
CA TYR A 138 2.66 -10.59 12.19
C TYR A 138 3.71 -10.53 13.30
N LEU A 139 3.75 -11.54 14.19
CA LEU A 139 4.69 -11.64 15.30
C LEU A 139 6.13 -11.68 14.79
N ALA A 140 6.45 -12.54 13.83
CA ALA A 140 7.77 -12.63 13.22
C ALA A 140 8.21 -11.28 12.64
N ARG A 141 7.32 -10.58 11.93
CA ARG A 141 7.59 -9.22 11.43
C ARG A 141 7.86 -8.25 12.58
N ARG A 142 7.06 -8.28 13.65
CA ARG A 142 7.21 -7.37 14.80
C ARG A 142 8.53 -7.61 15.53
N ALA A 143 8.92 -8.87 15.74
CA ALA A 143 10.23 -9.23 16.29
C ALA A 143 11.36 -8.72 15.42
N LEU A 144 11.30 -9.00 14.11
CA LEU A 144 12.36 -8.60 13.18
C LEU A 144 12.55 -7.08 13.15
N ASP A 145 11.46 -6.33 13.03
CA ASP A 145 11.52 -4.87 12.98
C ASP A 145 12.00 -4.28 14.33
N TYR A 146 11.60 -4.88 15.46
CA TYR A 146 12.10 -4.50 16.79
C TYR A 146 13.60 -4.76 16.93
N LEU A 147 14.07 -5.97 16.62
CA LEU A 147 15.47 -6.37 16.77
C LEU A 147 16.38 -5.52 15.89
N VAL A 148 16.02 -5.31 14.62
CA VAL A 148 16.78 -4.43 13.72
C VAL A 148 16.82 -2.99 14.24
N GLY A 149 15.68 -2.46 14.66
CA GLY A 149 15.58 -1.09 15.17
C GLY A 149 16.44 -0.87 16.42
N PHE A 150 16.29 -1.73 17.43
CA PHE A 150 16.98 -1.59 18.71
C PHE A 150 18.48 -1.89 18.62
N THR A 151 18.90 -2.86 17.79
CA THR A 151 20.33 -3.20 17.65
C THR A 151 21.11 -2.18 16.82
N LEU A 152 20.52 -1.66 15.72
CA LEU A 152 21.23 -0.78 14.80
C LEU A 152 21.12 0.71 15.14
N SER A 153 20.02 1.18 15.73
CA SER A 153 19.85 2.62 15.99
C SER A 153 20.94 3.20 16.90
N PRO A 154 21.40 2.54 17.98
CA PRO A 154 22.51 3.02 18.79
C PRO A 154 23.84 3.11 18.03
N VAL A 155 24.06 2.26 17.04
CA VAL A 155 25.24 2.33 16.15
C VAL A 155 25.12 3.54 15.23
N LEU A 156 23.95 3.76 14.62
CA LEU A 156 23.68 4.92 13.77
C LEU A 156 23.86 6.23 14.52
N TRP A 157 23.32 6.37 15.72
CA TRP A 157 23.45 7.61 16.51
C TRP A 157 24.91 7.96 16.85
N ARG A 158 25.75 6.94 17.09
CA ARG A 158 27.18 7.14 17.35
C ARG A 158 27.98 7.50 16.10
N LYS A 159 27.60 6.98 14.93
CA LYS A 159 28.36 7.14 13.68
C LYS A 159 27.86 8.27 12.79
N LEU A 160 26.59 8.63 12.91
CA LEU A 160 25.89 9.63 12.10
C LEU A 160 25.04 10.52 13.02
N PRO A 161 25.62 11.57 13.61
CA PRO A 161 24.88 12.51 14.46
C PRO A 161 23.68 13.09 13.71
N GLY A 162 22.48 12.99 14.31
CA GLY A 162 21.21 13.41 13.69
C GLY A 162 20.39 12.30 13.03
N ALA A 163 20.93 11.08 12.90
CA ALA A 163 20.14 9.93 12.48
C ALA A 163 19.04 9.62 13.51
N ARG A 164 17.82 9.30 13.06
CA ARG A 164 16.67 9.02 13.95
C ARG A 164 16.53 7.54 14.29
N SER A 165 16.36 6.69 13.28
CA SER A 165 16.07 5.27 13.48
C SER A 165 16.61 4.42 12.33
N ALA A 166 17.04 3.21 12.65
CA ALA A 166 17.26 2.16 11.66
C ALA A 166 15.94 1.42 11.39
N GLY A 167 15.63 1.19 10.12
CA GLY A 167 14.46 0.39 9.74
C GLY A 167 14.78 -0.47 8.52
N ARG A 168 14.56 -1.78 8.63
CA ARG A 168 14.92 -2.77 7.60
C ARG A 168 14.39 -2.43 6.20
N VAL A 169 13.15 -1.95 6.11
CA VAL A 169 12.52 -1.57 4.82
C VAL A 169 12.84 -0.10 4.46
N GLN A 170 12.89 0.78 5.46
CA GLN A 170 13.14 2.20 5.27
C GLN A 170 14.53 2.47 4.70
N SER A 171 15.56 1.76 5.18
CA SER A 171 16.93 1.91 4.71
C SER A 171 17.10 1.49 3.24
N VAL A 172 16.42 0.42 2.81
CA VAL A 172 16.42 -0.03 1.42
C VAL A 172 15.73 1.00 0.52
N ALA A 173 14.57 1.53 0.93
CA ALA A 173 13.90 2.57 0.17
C ALA A 173 14.75 3.85 0.04
N LEU A 174 15.40 4.28 1.13
CA LEU A 174 16.34 5.40 1.10
C LEU A 174 17.51 5.12 0.15
N ARG A 175 18.08 3.91 0.22
CA ARG A 175 19.17 3.51 -0.67
C ARG A 175 18.75 3.60 -2.15
N LEU A 176 17.56 3.16 -2.54
CA LEU A 176 17.12 3.27 -3.94
C LEU A 176 17.08 4.73 -4.43
N VAL A 177 16.73 5.67 -3.56
CA VAL A 177 16.76 7.11 -3.88
C VAL A 177 18.19 7.61 -4.00
N CYS A 178 19.08 7.26 -3.06
CA CYS A 178 20.49 7.64 -3.11
C CYS A 178 21.21 7.04 -4.32
N ASP A 179 20.95 5.78 -4.66
CA ASP A 179 21.54 5.09 -5.81
C ASP A 179 21.13 5.81 -7.11
N ARG A 180 19.86 6.22 -7.24
CA ARG A 180 19.40 7.04 -8.39
C ARG A 180 20.06 8.42 -8.43
N GLU A 181 20.22 9.08 -7.28
CA GLU A 181 20.89 10.39 -7.25
C GLU A 181 22.36 10.26 -7.68
N ALA A 182 23.06 9.23 -7.19
CA ALA A 182 24.43 8.94 -7.60
C ALA A 182 24.54 8.63 -9.11
N GLU A 183 23.56 7.93 -9.70
CA GLU A 183 23.48 7.73 -11.16
C GLU A 183 23.35 9.08 -11.91
N ILE A 184 22.57 10.03 -11.38
CA ILE A 184 22.37 11.36 -11.96
C ILE A 184 23.65 12.20 -11.82
N GLU A 185 24.30 12.20 -10.67
CA GLU A 185 25.56 12.92 -10.43
C GLU A 185 26.71 12.39 -11.30
N ALA A 186 26.76 11.06 -11.49
CA ALA A 186 27.75 10.41 -12.35
C ALA A 186 27.44 10.56 -13.85
N PHE A 187 26.24 11.03 -14.22
CA PHE A 187 25.83 11.15 -15.60
C PHE A 187 26.66 12.21 -16.33
N ARG A 188 27.39 11.79 -17.37
CA ARG A 188 28.11 12.69 -18.27
C ARG A 188 27.25 12.98 -19.50
N SER A 189 26.66 14.17 -19.53
CA SER A 189 25.90 14.64 -20.69
C SER A 189 26.76 14.62 -21.96
N GLN A 190 26.18 14.08 -23.03
CA GLN A 190 26.78 14.07 -24.37
C GLN A 190 25.89 14.88 -25.31
N GLU A 191 26.51 15.77 -26.07
CA GLU A 191 25.83 16.50 -27.13
C GLU A 191 25.44 15.54 -28.26
N TYR A 192 24.22 15.69 -28.75
CA TYR A 192 23.76 15.03 -29.97
C TYR A 192 22.66 15.86 -30.60
N TRP A 193 22.48 15.72 -31.91
CA TRP A 193 21.51 16.47 -32.69
C TRP A 193 20.52 15.53 -33.39
N ASN A 194 19.23 15.88 -33.33
CA ASN A 194 18.20 15.23 -34.14
C ASN A 194 17.98 16.08 -35.39
N ILE A 195 18.01 15.45 -36.57
CA ILE A 195 17.62 16.09 -37.81
C ILE A 195 16.15 15.76 -38.09
N VAL A 196 15.31 16.79 -38.08
CA VAL A 196 13.86 16.67 -38.31
C VAL A 196 13.49 17.52 -39.52
N ALA A 197 12.92 16.88 -40.54
CA ALA A 197 12.39 17.53 -41.73
C ALA A 197 10.86 17.64 -41.61
N LYS A 198 10.32 18.83 -41.84
CA LYS A 198 8.87 19.03 -41.99
C LYS A 198 8.50 18.84 -43.45
N LEU A 199 7.84 17.72 -43.75
CA LEU A 199 7.49 17.32 -45.11
C LEU A 199 6.02 17.58 -45.39
N LYS A 200 5.70 17.76 -46.68
CA LYS A 200 4.33 17.97 -47.16
C LYS A 200 3.95 16.87 -48.14
N THR A 201 2.79 16.25 -47.96
CA THR A 201 2.25 15.26 -48.89
C THR A 201 1.71 15.93 -50.16
N SER A 202 1.48 15.15 -51.22
CA SER A 202 0.82 15.63 -52.43
C SER A 202 -0.60 16.14 -52.16
N ALA A 203 -1.29 15.61 -51.15
CA ALA A 203 -2.60 16.05 -50.69
C ALA A 203 -2.56 17.36 -49.89
N GLY A 204 -1.37 17.81 -49.48
CA GLY A 204 -1.16 19.07 -48.78
C GLY A 204 -0.95 18.95 -47.27
N ASP A 205 -1.08 17.75 -46.71
CA ASP A 205 -0.86 17.48 -45.29
C ASP A 205 0.61 17.60 -44.92
N THR A 206 0.91 18.02 -43.69
CA THR A 206 2.29 18.14 -43.20
C THR A 206 2.58 17.16 -42.08
N PHE A 207 3.79 16.60 -42.05
CA PHE A 207 4.25 15.73 -40.98
C PHE A 207 5.76 15.90 -40.76
N ASP A 208 6.22 15.51 -39.57
CA ASP A 208 7.64 15.52 -39.23
C ASP A 208 8.27 14.16 -39.56
N ALA A 209 9.39 14.16 -40.28
CA ALA A 209 10.22 13.01 -40.55
C ALA A 209 11.57 13.17 -39.85
N ARG A 210 12.08 12.10 -39.22
CA ARG A 210 13.42 12.08 -38.62
C ARG A 210 14.39 11.38 -39.55
N LEU A 211 15.60 11.90 -39.69
CA LEU A 211 16.66 11.20 -40.39
C LEU A 211 17.04 9.93 -39.61
N VAL A 212 17.04 8.79 -40.30
CA VAL A 212 17.34 7.46 -39.69
C VAL A 212 18.60 6.82 -40.27
N SER A 213 19.11 7.31 -41.39
CA SER A 213 20.30 6.77 -42.07
C SER A 213 20.91 7.82 -43.00
N ARG A 214 22.22 7.72 -43.25
CA ARG A 214 22.95 8.51 -44.25
C ARG A 214 23.83 7.57 -45.07
N GLY A 215 23.59 7.45 -46.37
CA GLY A 215 24.23 6.43 -47.20
C GLY A 215 23.87 5.02 -46.72
N SER A 216 24.87 4.16 -46.52
CA SER A 216 24.69 2.81 -45.95
C SER A 216 24.70 2.78 -44.43
N GLU A 217 24.95 3.91 -43.76
CA GLU A 217 25.07 3.96 -42.30
C GLU A 217 23.72 4.29 -41.66
N LYS A 218 23.27 3.43 -40.74
CA LYS A 218 22.12 3.71 -39.91
C LYS A 218 22.54 4.66 -38.78
N LEU A 219 21.78 5.73 -38.58
CA LEU A 219 22.05 6.71 -37.54
C LEU A 219 21.33 6.30 -36.27
N ASP A 220 22.10 6.15 -35.21
CA ASP A 220 21.59 6.01 -33.85
C ASP A 220 21.51 7.38 -33.16
N LYS A 221 20.98 7.41 -31.94
CA LYS A 221 20.72 8.63 -31.19
C LYS A 221 21.94 9.57 -31.06
N LEU A 222 23.16 9.03 -30.99
CA LEU A 222 24.39 9.81 -30.77
C LEU A 222 25.23 10.00 -32.05
N SER A 223 24.75 9.57 -33.22
CA SER A 223 25.55 9.61 -34.46
C SER A 223 25.85 11.03 -34.94
N VAL A 224 24.96 12.00 -34.71
CA VAL A 224 25.22 13.41 -35.02
C VAL A 224 25.67 14.11 -33.75
N SER A 225 26.98 14.12 -33.51
CA SER A 225 27.57 14.48 -32.21
C SER A 225 27.77 15.99 -31.98
N ASN A 226 27.64 16.81 -33.03
CA ASN A 226 27.90 18.25 -32.94
C ASN A 226 27.11 19.07 -33.98
N ALA A 227 27.00 20.38 -33.71
CA ALA A 227 26.26 21.32 -34.55
C ALA A 227 26.77 21.43 -35.99
N LYS A 228 28.08 21.29 -36.21
CA LYS A 228 28.68 21.42 -37.55
C LYS A 228 28.20 20.28 -38.45
N ASP A 229 28.25 19.05 -37.96
CA ASP A 229 27.78 17.88 -38.70
C ASP A 229 26.26 17.95 -38.91
N ALA A 230 25.52 18.41 -37.90
CA ALA A 230 24.07 18.62 -38.01
C ALA A 230 23.71 19.63 -39.11
N HIS A 231 24.43 20.75 -39.18
CA HIS A 231 24.21 21.78 -40.19
C HIS A 231 24.61 21.29 -41.58
N ALA A 232 25.73 20.57 -41.72
CA ALA A 232 26.11 19.98 -43.00
C ALA A 232 25.04 19.02 -43.53
N ILE A 233 24.48 18.17 -42.65
CA ILE A 233 23.39 17.26 -43.03
C ILE A 233 22.12 18.05 -43.41
N ARG A 234 21.79 19.11 -42.67
CA ARG A 234 20.65 19.98 -43.01
C ARG A 234 20.83 20.59 -44.40
N ASP A 235 21.99 21.17 -44.67
CA ASP A 235 22.25 21.86 -45.93
C ASP A 235 22.22 20.89 -47.13
N ASP A 236 22.72 19.66 -46.96
CA ASP A 236 22.58 18.57 -47.94
C ASP A 236 21.09 18.27 -48.22
N LEU A 237 20.26 18.21 -47.17
CA LEU A 237 18.84 17.85 -47.26
C LEU A 237 17.94 18.99 -47.76
N ASP A 238 18.28 20.25 -47.48
CA ASP A 238 17.50 21.42 -47.93
C ASP A 238 17.49 21.56 -49.46
N SER A 239 18.53 21.07 -50.11
CA SER A 239 18.65 21.03 -51.58
C SER A 239 18.07 19.74 -52.20
N ALA A 240 17.65 18.77 -51.38
CA ALA A 240 17.21 17.47 -51.84
C ALA A 240 15.70 17.40 -52.12
N SER A 241 15.31 16.44 -52.97
CA SER A 241 13.91 16.05 -53.14
C SER A 241 13.64 14.76 -52.38
N PHE A 242 12.55 14.72 -51.63
CA PHE A 242 12.16 13.56 -50.84
C PHE A 242 11.17 12.69 -51.60
N VAL A 243 11.38 11.38 -51.54
CA VAL A 243 10.46 10.37 -52.07
C VAL A 243 10.09 9.38 -50.98
N VAL A 244 8.88 8.83 -51.06
CA VAL A 244 8.46 7.76 -50.15
C VAL A 244 9.02 6.45 -50.69
N ASP A 245 9.95 5.86 -49.96
CA ASP A 245 10.56 4.56 -50.30
C ASP A 245 9.65 3.38 -49.97
N GLY A 246 8.89 3.47 -48.87
CA GLY A 246 7.95 2.43 -48.45
C GLY A 246 6.94 2.90 -47.42
N ILE A 247 5.76 2.28 -47.42
CA ILE A 247 4.69 2.51 -46.45
C ILE A 247 4.31 1.17 -45.85
N GLU A 248 4.41 1.06 -44.52
CA GLU A 248 3.94 -0.10 -43.78
C GLU A 248 2.78 0.28 -42.87
N SER A 249 1.69 -0.48 -42.93
CA SER A 249 0.54 -0.34 -42.05
C SER A 249 0.30 -1.65 -41.31
N LYS A 250 0.32 -1.60 -39.98
CA LYS A 250 0.11 -2.75 -39.11
C LYS A 250 -1.01 -2.46 -38.10
N PRO A 251 -1.99 -3.36 -37.94
CA PRO A 251 -2.99 -3.22 -36.88
C PRO A 251 -2.32 -3.40 -35.51
N VAL A 252 -2.65 -2.53 -34.56
CA VAL A 252 -2.19 -2.62 -33.17
C VAL A 252 -3.38 -2.79 -32.25
N LYS A 253 -3.33 -3.81 -31.39
CA LYS A 253 -4.34 -4.05 -30.34
C LYS A 253 -3.78 -3.64 -28.98
N ARG A 254 -4.57 -2.88 -28.22
CA ARG A 254 -4.25 -2.51 -26.83
C ARG A 254 -5.30 -3.11 -25.90
N ASN A 255 -4.87 -3.94 -24.96
CA ASN A 255 -5.75 -4.50 -23.93
C ASN A 255 -6.02 -3.45 -22.82
N PRO A 256 -7.19 -3.51 -22.16
CA PRO A 256 -7.45 -2.69 -20.99
C PRO A 256 -6.51 -3.05 -19.84
N TYR A 257 -6.31 -2.09 -18.93
CA TYR A 257 -5.57 -2.33 -17.70
C TYR A 257 -6.35 -3.25 -16.75
N PRO A 258 -5.66 -4.04 -15.90
CA PRO A 258 -6.32 -4.84 -14.89
C PRO A 258 -7.01 -3.95 -13.82
N PRO A 259 -7.93 -4.52 -13.02
CA PRO A 259 -8.45 -3.85 -11.82
C PRO A 259 -7.33 -3.40 -10.87
N PHE A 260 -7.63 -2.41 -10.03
CA PHE A 260 -6.65 -1.86 -9.12
C PHE A 260 -6.27 -2.82 -8.00
N THR A 261 -4.95 -2.94 -7.80
CA THR A 261 -4.30 -3.41 -6.59
C THR A 261 -3.79 -2.21 -5.79
N THR A 262 -3.27 -2.42 -4.58
CA THR A 262 -2.77 -1.31 -3.74
C THR A 262 -1.69 -0.48 -4.47
N SER A 263 -0.76 -1.16 -5.15
CA SER A 263 0.38 -0.51 -5.79
C SER A 263 -0.03 0.27 -7.03
N THR A 264 -0.91 -0.28 -7.86
CA THR A 264 -1.40 0.36 -9.09
C THR A 264 -2.35 1.52 -8.78
N LEU A 265 -3.17 1.40 -7.72
CA LEU A 265 -4.01 2.49 -7.23
C LEU A 265 -3.17 3.69 -6.78
N GLN A 266 -2.11 3.46 -5.98
CA GLN A 266 -1.23 4.53 -5.51
C GLN A 266 -0.48 5.21 -6.67
N GLN A 267 0.00 4.43 -7.64
CA GLN A 267 0.68 4.95 -8.82
C GLN A 267 -0.24 5.84 -9.66
N GLU A 268 -1.45 5.37 -9.98
CA GLU A 268 -2.40 6.14 -10.80
C GLU A 268 -2.96 7.35 -10.05
N ALA A 269 -3.19 7.27 -8.75
CA ALA A 269 -3.60 8.42 -7.94
C ALA A 269 -2.50 9.50 -7.87
N SER A 270 -1.23 9.10 -7.77
CA SER A 270 -0.10 10.04 -7.85
C SER A 270 -0.04 10.69 -9.24
N ARG A 271 -0.06 9.89 -10.30
CA ARG A 271 0.08 10.36 -11.69
C ARG A 271 -1.07 11.24 -12.16
N LYS A 272 -2.32 10.90 -11.81
CA LYS A 272 -3.52 11.58 -12.32
C LYS A 272 -4.08 12.64 -11.37
N LEU A 273 -3.95 12.44 -10.06
CA LEU A 273 -4.58 13.30 -9.05
C LEU A 273 -3.55 14.07 -8.19
N GLY A 274 -2.25 13.81 -8.37
CA GLY A 274 -1.21 14.42 -7.54
C GLY A 274 -1.26 14.00 -6.07
N PHE A 275 -1.89 12.86 -5.75
CA PHE A 275 -2.01 12.39 -4.38
C PHE A 275 -0.74 11.68 -3.94
N SER A 276 -0.25 12.00 -2.73
CA SER A 276 0.76 11.17 -2.08
C SER A 276 0.17 9.80 -1.71
N SER A 277 1.01 8.77 -1.59
CA SER A 277 0.56 7.43 -1.17
C SER A 277 -0.24 7.46 0.14
N SER A 278 0.16 8.30 1.10
CA SER A 278 -0.56 8.47 2.36
C SER A 278 -1.96 9.03 2.16
N ARG A 279 -2.11 10.09 1.34
CA ARG A 279 -3.41 10.68 1.03
C ARG A 279 -4.31 9.67 0.30
N THR A 280 -3.77 8.94 -0.66
CA THR A 280 -4.50 7.88 -1.39
C THR A 280 -5.04 6.82 -0.44
N MET A 281 -4.20 6.30 0.47
CA MET A 281 -4.63 5.25 1.40
C MET A 281 -5.62 5.78 2.46
N GLN A 282 -5.48 7.02 2.93
CA GLN A 282 -6.46 7.62 3.84
C GLN A 282 -7.83 7.81 3.17
N THR A 283 -7.84 8.25 1.91
CA THR A 283 -9.09 8.36 1.14
C THR A 283 -9.70 6.98 0.90
N ALA A 284 -8.91 6.00 0.48
CA ALA A 284 -9.37 4.64 0.26
C ALA A 284 -9.93 4.00 1.53
N GLN A 285 -9.29 4.19 2.69
CA GLN A 285 -9.82 3.72 3.98
C GLN A 285 -11.22 4.29 4.23
N LYS A 286 -11.44 5.60 4.05
CA LYS A 286 -12.75 6.21 4.24
C LYS A 286 -13.80 5.65 3.28
N LEU A 287 -13.43 5.42 2.02
CA LEU A 287 -14.32 4.83 1.02
C LEU A 287 -14.69 3.39 1.38
N TYR A 288 -13.75 2.61 1.92
CA TYR A 288 -13.98 1.24 2.39
C TYR A 288 -14.84 1.18 3.66
N GLU A 289 -14.51 1.99 4.67
CA GLU A 289 -15.23 2.04 5.97
C GLU A 289 -16.66 2.58 5.86
N GLY A 290 -16.85 3.46 4.88
CA GLY A 290 -18.12 4.01 4.50
C GLY A 290 -18.17 5.53 4.63
N VAL A 291 -18.86 6.14 3.68
CA VAL A 291 -19.10 7.59 3.63
C VAL A 291 -20.60 7.83 3.80
N ALA A 292 -20.98 8.91 4.47
CA ALA A 292 -22.37 9.33 4.57
C ALA A 292 -22.82 9.94 3.24
N ILE A 293 -23.77 9.27 2.56
CA ILE A 293 -24.41 9.71 1.33
C ILE A 293 -25.92 9.63 1.58
N ASP A 294 -26.63 10.73 1.34
CA ASP A 294 -28.10 10.82 1.49
C ASP A 294 -28.63 10.32 2.86
N GLY A 295 -27.85 10.56 3.92
CA GLY A 295 -28.19 10.15 5.29
C GLY A 295 -27.83 8.70 5.63
N GLU A 296 -27.31 7.93 4.68
CA GLU A 296 -26.87 6.55 4.89
C GLU A 296 -25.34 6.42 4.80
N THR A 297 -24.72 5.70 5.75
CA THR A 297 -23.31 5.34 5.65
C THR A 297 -23.15 4.06 4.84
N GLN A 298 -22.44 4.13 3.71
CA GLN A 298 -22.22 2.99 2.82
C GLN A 298 -20.74 2.86 2.43
N GLY A 299 -20.20 1.63 2.46
CA GLY A 299 -18.89 1.30 1.90
C GLY A 299 -18.94 1.30 0.37
N LEU A 300 -18.02 2.03 -0.26
CA LEU A 300 -18.03 2.33 -1.71
C LEU A 300 -17.02 1.51 -2.51
N ILE A 301 -16.00 0.94 -1.84
CA ILE A 301 -14.97 0.12 -2.47
C ILE A 301 -14.73 -1.15 -1.65
N THR A 302 -14.10 -2.14 -2.28
CA THR A 302 -13.54 -3.30 -1.59
C THR A 302 -12.29 -2.91 -0.79
N TYR A 303 -11.79 -3.85 0.01
CA TYR A 303 -10.60 -3.65 0.83
C TYR A 303 -9.40 -3.20 -0.01
N MET A 304 -8.80 -2.08 0.41
CA MET A 304 -7.80 -1.35 -0.38
C MET A 304 -6.37 -1.85 -0.19
N ARG A 305 -6.13 -2.82 0.71
CA ARG A 305 -4.83 -3.48 0.90
C ARG A 305 -4.89 -4.88 0.30
N THR A 306 -4.70 -4.94 -1.01
CA THR A 306 -4.68 -6.17 -1.83
C THR A 306 -3.54 -6.12 -2.83
N ASP A 307 -3.01 -7.28 -3.19
CA ASP A 307 -1.98 -7.51 -4.20
C ASP A 307 -2.54 -8.13 -5.49
#